data_AF-A0A451BCZ2-F1
#
_entry.id   AF-A0A451BCZ2-F1
#
_cell.length_a   1.000
_cell.length_b   1.000
_cell.length_c   1.000
_cell.angle_alpha   90.00
_cell.angle_beta   90.00
_cell.angle_gamma   90.00
#
_symmetry.space_group_name_H-M   'P 1'
#
loop_
_entity.id
_entity.type
_entity.pdbx_description
1 polymer ?
#
loop_
_entity_poly.entity_id
_entity_poly.type
_entity_poly.pdbx_seq_one_letter_code
_entity_poly.pdbx_strand_id
1 'polypeptide(L)'
;MTDEELLTLLEDLESDRVERKESINEKEKIRRAICAFCNDMPNHRLPGVVFIGATDKGEMVGIEVTDRLLLTLSDMRSDGNILPLPTMTVQKRTLNGRDLAVVIVQPADAPPVRFKGGIYIRVGPRRAIASLDEERRLNEKRRYRDLPADIRPLPSAPMDSLDELLFRRNYLPLALSPEVLAQNRRSLEHQLIAARLAHPGLPYSESDSLGSSIRPTVLGELVVGKDPTDWIHGAFVQFLRIDGDEWGDPIQSAHELRFPLPDLLRELEELLKLNIRSRLDLTSGPVEVRQPDYPLVALQQIVRNAILHRAYEQTHAPVQVRWFTNQVEIQNPGGPFGRVTRENFGRPGEYDYRNPNLAAVLKELGYVQRFGLGITIARREMEKNGNPPIEFQVEDSHVAVILRRRS
;
A
#
# COMPACT_ATOMS: atom_id res chain seq x y z
N MET A 1 25.80 8.96 -16.43
CA MET A 1 26.66 10.11 -16.11
C MET A 1 27.78 10.16 -17.12
N THR A 2 28.07 11.33 -17.66
CA THR A 2 29.15 11.57 -18.63
C THR A 2 30.48 11.81 -17.91
N ASP A 3 31.60 11.74 -18.62
CA ASP A 3 32.92 11.99 -18.02
C ASP A 3 33.09 13.45 -17.56
N GLU A 4 32.45 14.40 -18.24
CA GLU A 4 32.42 15.82 -17.84
C GLU A 4 31.68 16.02 -16.50
N GLU A 5 30.52 15.39 -16.32
CA GLU A 5 29.76 15.45 -15.06
C GLU A 5 30.56 14.84 -13.90
N LEU A 6 31.29 13.75 -14.16
CA LEU A 6 32.14 13.10 -13.17
C LEU A 6 33.32 14.00 -12.77
N LEU A 7 33.94 14.70 -13.73
CA LEU A 7 35.00 15.67 -13.45
C LEU A 7 34.50 16.84 -12.60
N THR A 8 33.33 17.41 -12.93
CA THR A 8 32.73 18.49 -12.13
C THR A 8 32.48 18.05 -10.69
N LEU A 9 31.93 16.85 -10.49
CA LEU A 9 31.72 16.29 -9.15
C LEU A 9 33.04 15.97 -8.44
N LEU A 10 34.07 15.53 -9.17
CA LEU A 10 35.38 15.25 -8.59
C LEU A 10 36.05 16.52 -8.06
N GLU A 11 35.86 17.66 -8.72
CA GLU A 11 36.42 18.96 -8.34
C GLU A 11 35.60 19.69 -7.25
N ASP A 12 34.31 19.40 -7.12
CA ASP A 12 33.44 20.00 -6.10
C ASP A 12 33.69 19.40 -4.69
N LEU A 13 34.57 20.04 -3.92
CA LEU A 13 34.96 19.62 -2.57
C LEU A 13 33.86 19.76 -1.52
N GLU A 14 32.85 20.59 -1.78
CA GLU A 14 31.75 20.82 -0.85
C GLU A 14 30.57 19.87 -1.09
N SER A 15 30.59 19.15 -2.22
CA SER A 15 29.53 18.23 -2.60
C SER A 15 29.29 17.14 -1.55
N ASP A 16 28.07 17.11 -1.03
CA ASP A 16 27.58 16.05 -0.16
C ASP A 16 27.25 14.75 -0.92
N ARG A 17 27.30 14.77 -2.26
CA ARG A 17 27.06 13.63 -3.16
C ARG A 17 28.32 12.87 -3.55
N VAL A 18 29.49 13.29 -3.08
CA VAL A 18 30.77 12.73 -3.50
C VAL A 18 31.56 12.18 -2.31
N GLU A 19 32.13 11.00 -2.48
CA GLU A 19 33.10 10.41 -1.57
C GLU A 19 34.38 10.10 -2.36
N ARG A 20 35.53 10.57 -1.86
CA ARG A 20 36.84 10.35 -2.49
C ARG A 20 37.68 9.45 -1.59
N LYS A 21 38.39 8.50 -2.19
CA LYS A 21 39.35 7.64 -1.51
C LYS A 21 40.54 7.35 -2.40
N GLU A 22 41.74 7.43 -1.84
CA GLU A 22 42.97 7.09 -2.57
C GLU A 22 43.06 5.59 -2.86
N SER A 23 42.51 4.75 -1.97
CA SER A 23 42.52 3.28 -2.12
C SER A 23 41.28 2.62 -1.51
N ILE A 24 41.07 1.34 -1.80
CA ILE A 24 39.95 0.53 -1.29
C ILE A 24 40.12 0.07 0.17
N ASN A 25 41.26 0.36 0.81
CA ASN A 25 41.59 -0.20 2.13
C ASN A 25 40.50 0.09 3.19
N GLU A 26 39.81 1.23 3.10
CA GLU A 26 38.74 1.64 4.01
C GLU A 26 37.36 1.11 3.59
N LYS A 27 37.24 -0.20 3.33
CA LYS A 27 36.02 -0.83 2.81
C LYS A 27 34.75 -0.56 3.63
N GLU A 28 34.85 -0.43 4.95
CA GLU A 28 33.70 -0.07 5.79
C GLU A 28 33.24 1.37 5.57
N LYS A 29 34.17 2.31 5.38
CA LYS A 29 33.81 3.70 5.10
C LYS A 29 33.12 3.81 3.74
N ILE A 30 33.61 3.08 2.74
CA ILE A 30 32.96 3.01 1.41
C ILE A 30 31.50 2.52 1.55
N ARG A 31 31.25 1.42 2.29
CA ARG A 31 29.88 0.94 2.53
C ARG A 31 29.00 1.93 3.27
N ARG A 32 29.55 2.64 4.27
CA ARG A 32 28.83 3.73 4.95
C ARG A 32 28.50 4.88 4.01
N ALA A 33 29.36 5.21 3.05
CA ALA A 33 29.05 6.20 2.00
C ALA A 33 27.94 5.71 1.08
N ILE A 34 28.00 4.47 0.59
CA ILE A 34 26.95 3.86 -0.24
C ILE A 34 25.60 3.92 0.49
N CYS A 35 25.54 3.49 1.75
CA CYS A 35 24.34 3.57 2.58
C CYS A 35 23.83 5.01 2.74
N ALA A 36 24.73 5.98 2.97
CA ALA A 36 24.37 7.39 3.09
C ALA A 36 23.82 8.00 1.80
N PHE A 37 24.39 7.63 0.64
CA PHE A 37 23.88 8.06 -0.67
C PHE A 37 22.53 7.45 -0.99
N CYS A 38 22.31 6.18 -0.65
CA CYS A 38 20.99 5.56 -0.78
C CYS A 38 19.93 6.26 0.08
N ASN A 39 20.28 6.76 1.27
CA ASN A 39 19.34 7.46 2.14
C ASN A 39 19.03 8.89 1.68
N ASP A 40 19.92 9.53 0.90
CA ASP A 40 19.76 10.87 0.32
C ASP A 40 19.02 11.84 1.27
N MET A 41 19.54 12.01 2.49
CA MET A 41 18.89 12.84 3.52
C MET A 41 18.67 14.31 3.07
N PRO A 42 19.59 14.94 2.31
CA PRO A 42 19.38 16.27 1.72
C PRO A 42 18.29 16.33 0.63
N ASN A 43 17.84 15.17 0.09
CA ASN A 43 16.79 15.05 -0.94
C ASN A 43 17.19 15.58 -2.33
N HIS A 44 18.44 15.37 -2.75
CA HIS A 44 18.90 15.79 -4.07
C HIS A 44 18.24 14.99 -5.20
N ARG A 45 17.84 13.74 -4.94
CA ARG A 45 17.29 12.77 -5.90
C ARG A 45 18.19 12.52 -7.11
N LEU A 46 19.49 12.73 -6.92
CA LEU A 46 20.51 12.52 -7.93
C LEU A 46 21.52 11.47 -7.44
N PRO A 47 22.21 10.77 -8.35
CA PRO A 47 23.18 9.74 -7.97
C PRO A 47 24.30 10.30 -7.09
N GLY A 48 24.70 9.55 -6.07
CA GLY A 48 25.95 9.76 -5.34
C GLY A 48 27.10 9.03 -6.02
N VAL A 49 28.32 9.56 -5.90
CA VAL A 49 29.51 9.01 -6.57
C VAL A 49 30.62 8.73 -5.56
N VAL A 50 31.15 7.51 -5.57
CA VAL A 50 32.39 7.17 -4.86
C VAL A 50 33.52 7.04 -5.87
N PHE A 51 34.57 7.84 -5.72
CA PHE A 51 35.80 7.75 -6.49
C PHE A 51 36.87 7.00 -5.70
N ILE A 52 37.43 5.94 -6.30
CA ILE A 52 38.62 5.25 -5.80
C ILE A 52 39.80 5.59 -6.72
N GLY A 53 40.88 6.10 -6.12
CA GLY A 53 42.05 6.66 -6.80
C GLY A 53 42.14 8.18 -6.80
N ALA A 54 41.39 8.86 -5.93
CA ALA A 54 41.40 10.32 -5.78
C ALA A 54 41.62 10.72 -4.31
N THR A 55 42.41 11.78 -4.08
CA THR A 55 42.61 12.34 -2.74
C THR A 55 41.37 13.08 -2.26
N ASP A 56 41.31 13.37 -0.96
CA ASP A 56 40.23 14.19 -0.38
C ASP A 56 40.15 15.60 -1.01
N LYS A 57 41.21 16.07 -1.69
CA LYS A 57 41.30 17.35 -2.42
C LYS A 57 40.87 17.26 -3.89
N GLY A 58 40.37 16.11 -4.35
CA GLY A 58 39.97 15.92 -5.75
C GLY A 58 41.15 15.64 -6.70
N GLU A 59 42.38 15.56 -6.19
CA GLU A 59 43.55 15.24 -7.01
C GLU A 59 43.57 13.74 -7.33
N MET A 60 43.69 13.39 -8.60
CA MET A 60 43.72 12.00 -9.04
C MET A 60 45.10 11.40 -8.78
N VAL A 61 45.18 10.32 -8.00
CA VAL A 61 46.42 9.59 -7.72
C VAL A 61 46.80 8.71 -8.92
N GLY A 62 45.82 8.24 -9.69
CA GLY A 62 46.02 7.36 -10.84
C GLY A 62 46.39 5.95 -10.39
N ILE A 63 45.38 5.17 -10.00
CA ILE A 63 45.57 3.80 -9.53
C ILE A 63 45.38 2.81 -10.68
N GLU A 64 46.03 1.65 -10.58
CA GLU A 64 45.74 0.55 -11.49
C GLU A 64 44.39 -0.08 -11.15
N VAL A 65 43.38 0.17 -11.99
CA VAL A 65 42.04 -0.39 -11.83
C VAL A 65 42.01 -1.80 -12.41
N THR A 66 42.21 -2.78 -11.54
CA THR A 66 42.13 -4.21 -11.89
C THR A 66 40.71 -4.75 -11.82
N ASP A 67 40.41 -5.83 -12.55
CA ASP A 67 39.10 -6.50 -12.50
C ASP A 67 38.72 -6.94 -11.07
N ARG A 68 39.72 -7.37 -10.29
CA ARG A 68 39.55 -7.74 -8.88
C ARG A 68 39.03 -6.57 -8.04
N LEU A 69 39.48 -5.34 -8.33
CA LEU A 69 39.02 -4.14 -7.64
C LEU A 69 37.53 -3.87 -7.94
N LEU A 70 37.15 -3.95 -9.22
CA LEU A 70 35.77 -3.72 -9.68
C LEU A 70 34.80 -4.76 -9.13
N LEU A 71 35.20 -6.05 -9.11
CA LEU A 71 34.43 -7.13 -8.49
C LEU A 71 34.24 -6.89 -6.99
N THR A 72 35.32 -6.55 -6.27
CA THR A 72 35.25 -6.30 -4.82
C THR A 72 34.29 -5.14 -4.48
N LEU A 73 34.24 -4.10 -5.30
CA LEU A 73 33.31 -2.98 -5.13
C LEU A 73 31.87 -3.38 -5.49
N SER A 74 31.69 -4.21 -6.52
CA SER A 74 30.37 -4.70 -6.93
C SER A 74 29.77 -5.64 -5.87
N ASP A 75 30.60 -6.48 -5.25
CA ASP A 75 30.20 -7.41 -4.19
C ASP A 75 29.63 -6.68 -2.97
N MET A 76 30.03 -5.43 -2.71
CA MET A 76 29.48 -4.63 -1.61
C MET A 76 27.97 -4.41 -1.72
N ARG A 77 27.40 -4.55 -2.93
CA ARG A 77 25.95 -4.48 -3.15
C ARG A 77 25.22 -5.67 -2.55
N SER A 78 25.80 -6.86 -2.65
CA SER A 78 25.15 -8.16 -2.45
C SER A 78 25.73 -8.99 -1.31
N ASP A 79 26.70 -8.46 -0.56
CA ASP A 79 27.33 -9.14 0.57
C ASP A 79 26.45 -9.23 1.84
N GLY A 80 25.21 -8.74 1.75
CA GLY A 80 24.21 -8.78 2.83
C GLY A 80 24.39 -7.73 3.93
N ASN A 81 25.44 -6.89 3.86
CA ASN A 81 25.66 -5.89 4.91
C ASN A 81 24.82 -4.61 4.73
N ILE A 82 24.35 -4.32 3.52
CA ILE A 82 23.51 -3.16 3.19
C ILE A 82 22.11 -3.65 2.80
N LEU A 83 21.08 -3.22 3.55
CA LEU A 83 19.69 -3.64 3.34
C LEU A 83 18.72 -2.45 3.46
N PRO A 84 17.72 -2.31 2.58
CA PRO A 84 17.53 -3.04 1.31
C PRO A 84 18.72 -2.92 0.35
N LEU A 85 18.83 -3.84 -0.62
CA LEU A 85 19.97 -3.89 -1.53
C LEU A 85 20.09 -2.57 -2.32
N PRO A 86 21.28 -1.95 -2.37
CA PRO A 86 21.46 -0.68 -3.05
C PRO A 86 21.47 -0.86 -4.58
N THR A 87 20.93 0.11 -5.31
CA THR A 87 21.08 0.19 -6.77
C THR A 87 22.34 0.96 -7.11
N MET A 88 23.36 0.27 -7.64
CA MET A 88 24.65 0.89 -7.98
C MET A 88 25.32 0.25 -9.19
N THR A 89 26.14 1.04 -9.88
CA THR A 89 27.00 0.61 -10.99
C THR A 89 28.45 0.92 -10.70
N VAL A 90 29.35 -0.03 -10.95
CA VAL A 90 30.80 0.12 -10.78
C VAL A 90 31.47 0.08 -12.14
N GLN A 91 32.29 1.08 -12.46
CA GLN A 91 32.96 1.18 -13.75
C GLN A 91 34.38 1.73 -13.60
N LYS A 92 35.29 1.28 -14.47
CA LYS A 92 36.57 1.96 -14.69
C LYS A 92 36.33 3.19 -15.56
N ARG A 93 36.90 4.34 -15.18
CA ARG A 93 36.88 5.58 -15.97
C ARG A 93 38.28 6.17 -16.05
N THR A 94 38.63 6.70 -17.21
CA THR A 94 39.89 7.41 -17.44
C THR A 94 39.58 8.89 -17.57
N LEU A 95 39.83 9.66 -16.51
CA LEU A 95 39.55 11.10 -16.46
C LEU A 95 40.89 11.86 -16.48
N ASN A 96 41.03 12.88 -17.33
CA ASN A 96 42.28 13.63 -17.57
C ASN A 96 43.53 12.72 -17.72
N GLY A 97 43.38 11.57 -18.39
CA GLY A 97 44.45 10.62 -18.64
C GLY A 97 44.86 9.73 -17.46
N ARG A 98 44.12 9.74 -16.33
CA ARG A 98 44.34 8.86 -15.17
C ARG A 98 43.16 7.95 -14.92
N ASP A 99 43.46 6.71 -14.52
CA ASP A 99 42.45 5.69 -14.23
C ASP A 99 41.88 5.81 -12.81
N LEU A 100 40.56 5.68 -12.70
CA LEU A 100 39.77 5.72 -11.48
C LEU A 100 38.71 4.60 -11.51
N ALA A 101 38.40 4.03 -10.34
CA ALA A 101 37.20 3.21 -10.20
C ALA A 101 36.07 4.08 -9.65
N VAL A 102 34.96 4.13 -10.37
CA VAL A 102 33.81 4.98 -10.07
C VAL A 102 32.63 4.11 -9.69
N VAL A 103 32.08 4.34 -8.51
CA VAL A 103 30.84 3.72 -8.05
C VAL A 103 29.74 4.76 -8.07
N ILE A 104 28.74 4.57 -8.92
CA ILE A 104 27.56 5.43 -9.00
C ILE A 104 26.45 4.74 -8.21
N VAL A 105 25.97 5.39 -7.15
CA VAL A 105 24.96 4.89 -6.23
C VAL A 105 23.68 5.69 -6.42
N GLN A 106 22.58 5.01 -6.73
CA GLN A 106 21.27 5.64 -6.83
C GLN A 106 20.65 5.83 -5.43
N PRO A 107 19.96 6.95 -5.19
CA PRO A 107 19.05 7.07 -4.04
C PRO A 107 18.06 5.91 -4.01
N ALA A 108 17.80 5.36 -2.83
CA ALA A 108 16.87 4.25 -2.68
C ALA A 108 15.42 4.72 -2.81
N ASP A 109 14.57 3.88 -3.38
CA ASP A 109 13.14 4.18 -3.49
C ASP A 109 12.41 4.07 -2.15
N ALA A 110 12.94 3.27 -1.23
CA ALA A 110 12.37 3.03 0.10
C ALA A 110 13.43 3.14 1.21
N PRO A 111 13.87 4.35 1.58
CA PRO A 111 14.70 4.55 2.77
C PRO A 111 13.90 4.26 4.07
N PRO A 112 14.54 3.99 5.22
CA PRO A 112 15.98 3.99 5.42
C PRO A 112 16.66 2.69 4.97
N VAL A 113 17.74 2.84 4.19
CA VAL A 113 18.75 1.81 3.97
C VAL A 113 19.69 1.77 5.18
N ARG A 114 20.05 0.56 5.60
CA ARG A 114 20.88 0.28 6.78
C ARG A 114 22.15 -0.44 6.36
N PHE A 115 23.28 -0.09 6.99
CA PHE A 115 24.52 -0.85 6.93
C PHE A 115 24.80 -1.46 8.30
N LYS A 116 24.83 -2.80 8.40
CA LYS A 116 24.97 -3.55 9.67
C LYS A 116 24.03 -3.03 10.77
N GLY A 117 22.77 -2.72 10.40
CA GLY A 117 21.75 -2.18 11.30
C GLY A 117 21.78 -0.66 11.52
N GLY A 118 22.89 0.02 11.21
CA GLY A 118 23.02 1.47 11.33
C GLY A 118 22.50 2.25 10.13
N ILE A 119 21.77 3.33 10.37
CA ILE A 119 21.30 4.26 9.33
C ILE A 119 22.35 5.37 9.17
N TYR A 120 23.02 5.40 8.03
CA TYR A 120 24.01 6.43 7.72
C TYR A 120 23.40 7.49 6.79
N ILE A 121 23.72 8.76 7.03
CA ILE A 121 23.23 9.90 6.24
C ILE A 121 24.36 10.90 5.96
N ARG A 122 24.15 11.79 4.98
CA ARG A 122 25.02 12.95 4.74
C ARG A 122 24.45 14.19 5.44
N VAL A 123 25.32 14.93 6.10
CA VAL A 123 25.05 16.25 6.69
C VAL A 123 26.13 17.18 6.16
N GLY A 124 25.84 17.85 5.04
CA GLY A 124 26.87 18.48 4.21
C GLY A 124 27.91 17.45 3.73
N PRO A 125 29.21 17.80 3.65
CA PRO A 125 30.24 16.89 3.15
C PRO A 125 30.59 15.76 4.12
N ARG A 126 29.99 15.72 5.32
CA ARG A 126 30.27 14.71 6.36
C ARG A 126 29.20 13.64 6.40
N ARG A 127 29.59 12.44 6.86
CA ARG A 127 28.66 11.36 7.19
C ARG A 127 28.33 11.38 8.68
N ALA A 128 27.09 11.11 9.02
CA ALA A 128 26.61 10.92 10.39
C ALA A 128 25.72 9.67 10.49
N ILE A 129 25.50 9.20 11.71
CA ILE A 129 24.42 8.24 12.00
C ILE A 129 23.14 9.05 12.20
N ALA A 130 22.04 8.62 11.60
CA ALA A 130 20.76 9.30 11.73
C ALA A 130 20.26 9.29 13.18
N SER A 131 19.82 10.45 13.66
CA SER A 131 19.02 10.60 14.87
C SER A 131 17.61 10.03 14.68
N LEU A 132 16.84 9.89 15.77
CA LEU A 132 15.45 9.43 15.70
C LEU A 132 14.56 10.34 14.82
N ASP A 133 14.80 11.65 14.83
CA ASP A 133 14.06 12.59 13.98
C ASP A 133 14.45 12.44 12.51
N GLU A 134 15.71 12.16 12.21
CA GLU A 134 16.18 11.92 10.84
C GLU A 134 15.73 10.55 10.33
N GLU A 135 15.74 9.51 11.16
CA GLU A 135 15.13 8.23 10.86
C GLU A 135 13.63 8.38 10.60
N ARG A 136 12.93 9.18 11.40
CA ARG A 136 11.52 9.53 11.15
C ARG A 136 11.36 10.26 9.81
N ARG A 137 12.21 11.23 9.48
CA ARG A 137 12.19 11.93 8.18
C ARG A 137 12.51 10.99 7.01
N LEU A 138 13.40 10.02 7.16
CA LEU A 138 13.67 8.99 6.14
C LEU A 138 12.47 8.05 5.97
N ASN A 139 11.84 7.65 7.08
CA ASN A 139 10.57 6.93 7.05
C ASN A 139 9.42 7.77 6.47
N GLU A 140 9.47 9.10 6.58
CA GLU A 140 8.52 10.02 5.94
C GLU A 140 8.85 10.24 4.45
N LYS A 141 10.12 10.20 4.04
CA LYS A 141 10.52 10.17 2.61
C LYS A 141 10.08 8.89 1.93
N ARG A 142 10.13 7.76 2.64
CA ARG A 142 9.45 6.54 2.27
C ARG A 142 7.95 6.82 2.01
N ARG A 143 7.29 7.60 2.87
CA ARG A 143 5.88 8.04 2.74
C ARG A 143 5.58 9.02 1.60
N TYR A 144 6.57 9.77 1.08
CA TYR A 144 6.36 10.61 -0.11
C TYR A 144 6.28 9.77 -1.40
N ARG A 145 6.85 8.56 -1.41
CA ARG A 145 6.64 7.53 -2.45
C ARG A 145 5.61 6.45 -2.07
N ASP A 146 5.33 6.28 -0.78
CA ASP A 146 4.24 5.46 -0.23
C ASP A 146 2.98 6.30 0.04
N LEU A 147 2.35 6.79 -1.03
CA LEU A 147 0.91 7.00 -0.98
C LEU A 147 0.27 5.71 -0.41
N PRO A 148 -0.72 5.78 0.51
CA PRO A 148 -1.51 4.61 0.88
C PRO A 148 -1.95 3.88 -0.40
N ALA A 149 -1.93 2.55 -0.37
CA ALA A 149 -2.20 1.71 -1.54
C ALA A 149 -3.48 2.13 -2.28
N ASP A 150 -4.51 2.51 -1.52
CA ASP A 150 -5.77 2.98 -2.09
C ASP A 150 -5.67 4.28 -2.89
N ILE A 151 -4.69 5.17 -2.72
CA ILE A 151 -4.55 6.39 -3.53
C ILE A 151 -3.35 6.39 -4.46
N ARG A 152 -2.71 5.24 -4.67
CA ARG A 152 -1.66 5.11 -5.68
C ARG A 152 -2.26 5.15 -7.09
N PRO A 153 -1.60 5.80 -8.06
CA PRO A 153 -2.05 5.80 -9.44
C PRO A 153 -1.94 4.40 -10.05
N LEU A 154 -2.90 4.04 -10.89
CA LEU A 154 -2.85 2.86 -11.75
C LEU A 154 -2.27 3.29 -13.11
N PRO A 155 -0.99 3.01 -13.42
CA PRO A 155 -0.33 3.59 -14.58
C PRO A 155 -0.97 3.20 -15.92
N SER A 156 -1.58 2.01 -15.96
CA SER A 156 -2.18 1.43 -17.14
C SER A 156 -3.67 1.80 -17.32
N ALA A 157 -4.33 2.34 -16.29
CA ALA A 157 -5.74 2.71 -16.36
C ALA A 157 -5.89 4.11 -17.02
N PRO A 158 -6.70 4.26 -18.08
CA PRO A 158 -7.00 5.56 -18.68
C PRO A 158 -8.04 6.31 -17.84
N MET A 159 -8.12 7.64 -17.92
CA MET A 159 -9.15 8.39 -17.16
C MET A 159 -10.59 8.02 -17.51
N ASP A 160 -10.85 7.49 -18.72
CA ASP A 160 -12.17 7.00 -19.15
C ASP A 160 -12.57 5.67 -18.50
N SER A 161 -11.70 5.00 -17.72
CA SER A 161 -12.14 3.89 -16.87
C SER A 161 -13.06 4.35 -15.73
N LEU A 162 -12.98 5.63 -15.35
CA LEU A 162 -13.86 6.22 -14.33
C LEU A 162 -15.20 6.63 -14.93
N ASP A 163 -16.28 6.32 -14.23
CA ASP A 163 -17.64 6.70 -14.57
C ASP A 163 -17.99 8.09 -14.00
N GLU A 164 -18.02 9.08 -14.89
CA GLU A 164 -18.40 10.45 -14.56
C GLU A 164 -19.82 10.56 -13.98
N LEU A 165 -20.77 9.77 -14.48
CA LEU A 165 -22.15 9.83 -14.04
C LEU A 165 -22.27 9.28 -12.62
N LEU A 166 -21.58 8.19 -12.33
CA LEU A 166 -21.49 7.60 -11.00
C LEU A 166 -20.81 8.56 -10.01
N PHE A 167 -19.72 9.21 -10.41
CA PHE A 167 -19.06 10.23 -9.61
C PHE A 167 -19.99 11.41 -9.27
N ARG A 168 -20.68 11.95 -10.28
CA ARG A 168 -21.56 13.12 -10.11
C ARG A 168 -22.85 12.83 -9.37
N ARG A 169 -23.47 11.66 -9.60
CA ARG A 169 -24.80 11.33 -9.06
C ARG A 169 -24.75 10.57 -7.75
N ASN A 170 -23.73 9.75 -7.53
CA ASN A 170 -23.70 8.86 -6.37
C ASN A 170 -22.64 9.29 -5.35
N TYR A 171 -21.44 9.68 -5.78
CA TYR A 171 -20.38 10.06 -4.83
C TYR A 171 -20.51 11.52 -4.34
N LEU A 172 -20.51 12.49 -5.26
CA LEU A 172 -20.47 13.91 -4.92
C LEU A 172 -21.62 14.39 -3.99
N PRO A 173 -22.90 14.00 -4.21
CA PRO A 173 -24.01 14.43 -3.36
C PRO A 173 -23.95 13.88 -1.93
N LEU A 174 -23.25 12.76 -1.73
CA LEU A 174 -23.04 12.15 -0.42
C LEU A 174 -21.79 12.70 0.28
N ALA A 175 -20.77 13.09 -0.49
CA ALA A 175 -19.51 13.61 0.05
C ALA A 175 -19.55 15.11 0.39
N LEU A 176 -20.36 15.92 -0.31
CA LEU A 176 -20.37 17.38 -0.20
C LEU A 176 -21.78 17.96 -0.04
N SER A 177 -21.90 19.12 0.61
CA SER A 177 -23.19 19.82 0.72
C SER A 177 -23.63 20.42 -0.63
N PRO A 178 -24.94 20.59 -0.87
CA PRO A 178 -25.46 21.18 -2.11
C PRO A 178 -24.88 22.58 -2.43
N GLU A 179 -24.63 23.38 -1.40
CA GLU A 179 -24.04 24.73 -1.52
C GLU A 179 -22.59 24.67 -2.01
N VAL A 180 -21.79 23.75 -1.46
CA VAL A 180 -20.39 23.53 -1.88
C VAL A 180 -20.33 23.01 -3.31
N LEU A 181 -21.24 22.10 -3.68
CA LEU A 181 -21.35 21.59 -5.05
C LEU A 181 -21.71 22.69 -6.04
N ALA A 182 -22.69 23.54 -5.73
CA ALA A 182 -23.11 24.64 -6.60
C ALA A 182 -22.01 25.69 -6.82
N GLN A 183 -21.11 25.87 -5.83
CA GLN A 183 -19.99 26.81 -5.91
C GLN A 183 -18.72 26.20 -6.52
N ASN A 184 -18.66 24.87 -6.70
CA ASN A 184 -17.47 24.19 -7.21
C ASN A 184 -17.33 24.35 -8.72
N ARG A 185 -16.45 25.26 -9.15
CA ARG A 185 -16.18 25.58 -10.57
C ARG A 185 -14.98 24.82 -11.17
N ARG A 186 -14.45 23.81 -10.48
CA ARG A 186 -13.31 23.01 -10.97
C ARG A 186 -13.72 22.14 -12.16
N SER A 187 -12.78 21.86 -13.06
CA SER A 187 -12.96 20.82 -14.08
C SER A 187 -13.15 19.45 -13.44
N LEU A 188 -13.72 18.49 -14.18
CA LEU A 188 -13.95 17.13 -13.69
C LEU A 188 -12.66 16.48 -13.18
N GLU A 189 -11.55 16.64 -13.91
CA GLU A 189 -10.26 16.04 -13.51
C GLU A 189 -9.77 16.60 -12.17
N HIS A 190 -9.89 17.92 -11.98
CA HIS A 190 -9.52 18.56 -10.72
C HIS A 190 -10.43 18.18 -9.56
N GLN A 191 -11.71 17.89 -9.82
CA GLN A 191 -12.63 17.36 -8.80
C GLN A 191 -12.24 15.93 -8.39
N LEU A 192 -11.92 15.07 -9.37
CA LEU A 192 -11.46 13.70 -9.12
C LEU A 192 -10.13 13.69 -8.34
N ILE A 193 -9.19 14.59 -8.68
CA ILE A 193 -7.92 14.73 -7.94
C ILE A 193 -8.17 15.22 -6.51
N ALA A 194 -9.05 16.22 -6.32
CA ALA A 194 -9.38 16.72 -4.98
C ALA A 194 -10.02 15.64 -4.09
N ALA A 195 -10.80 14.74 -4.70
CA ALA A 195 -11.39 13.56 -4.06
C ALA A 195 -10.40 12.38 -3.92
N ARG A 196 -9.15 12.51 -4.39
CA ARG A 196 -8.11 11.46 -4.43
C ARG A 196 -8.48 10.24 -5.27
N LEU A 197 -9.49 10.35 -6.14
CA LEU A 197 -9.92 9.33 -7.10
C LEU A 197 -9.04 9.33 -8.37
N ALA A 198 -8.32 10.43 -8.61
CA ALA A 198 -7.31 10.54 -9.65
C ALA A 198 -6.02 11.15 -9.07
N HIS A 199 -4.91 10.82 -9.69
CA HIS A 199 -3.59 11.35 -9.39
C HIS A 199 -3.11 12.21 -10.56
N PRO A 200 -2.53 13.41 -10.33
CA PRO A 200 -2.08 14.30 -11.40
C PRO A 200 -0.88 13.80 -12.24
N GLY A 201 -0.47 12.54 -12.07
CA GLY A 201 0.76 11.99 -12.64
C GLY A 201 2.06 12.42 -11.97
N LEU A 202 3.18 11.79 -12.38
CA LEU A 202 4.52 12.29 -12.11
C LEU A 202 4.94 13.21 -13.27
N PRO A 203 5.65 14.33 -13.02
CA PRO A 203 5.93 15.33 -14.05
C PRO A 203 6.82 14.87 -15.24
N TYR A 204 7.32 13.63 -15.25
CA TYR A 204 8.26 13.14 -16.27
C TYR A 204 8.08 11.64 -16.59
N SER A 205 6.93 11.25 -17.16
CA SER A 205 6.87 9.99 -17.91
C SER A 205 7.18 10.31 -19.38
N GLU A 206 8.37 9.94 -19.85
CA GLU A 206 8.79 10.07 -21.26
C GLU A 206 7.92 9.23 -22.23
N SER A 207 6.97 8.45 -21.69
CA SER A 207 5.99 7.67 -22.45
C SER A 207 4.67 8.40 -22.75
N ASP A 208 4.48 9.66 -22.32
CA ASP A 208 3.24 10.41 -22.58
C ASP A 208 3.15 10.87 -24.04
N SER A 209 2.89 9.90 -24.91
CA SER A 209 2.30 10.10 -26.24
C SER A 209 0.78 10.27 -26.18
N LEU A 210 0.18 10.22 -24.98
CA LEU A 210 -1.28 10.14 -24.75
C LEU A 210 -1.92 11.35 -24.03
N GLY A 211 -1.27 12.52 -24.00
CA GLY A 211 -1.96 13.80 -23.81
C GLY A 211 -2.49 14.19 -22.42
N SER A 212 -2.25 13.41 -21.36
CA SER A 212 -2.47 13.85 -19.96
C SER A 212 -1.71 12.96 -19.00
N SER A 213 -0.98 13.52 -18.04
CA SER A 213 -0.28 12.76 -16.99
C SER A 213 -1.22 12.20 -15.92
N ILE A 214 -2.49 12.61 -15.92
CA ILE A 214 -3.47 12.24 -14.91
C ILE A 214 -3.83 10.76 -15.05
N ARG A 215 -3.88 10.03 -13.94
CA ARG A 215 -4.23 8.60 -13.89
C ARG A 215 -5.24 8.34 -12.78
N PRO A 216 -6.21 7.42 -12.96
CA PRO A 216 -7.04 6.92 -11.87
C PRO A 216 -6.19 6.38 -10.72
N THR A 217 -6.70 6.51 -9.51
CA THR A 217 -6.13 5.80 -8.34
C THR A 217 -6.87 4.48 -8.12
N VAL A 218 -6.30 3.60 -7.30
CA VAL A 218 -6.98 2.39 -6.82
C VAL A 218 -8.36 2.73 -6.23
N LEU A 219 -8.46 3.79 -5.43
CA LEU A 219 -9.71 4.30 -4.85
C LEU A 219 -10.66 4.80 -5.92
N GLY A 220 -10.15 5.49 -6.94
CA GLY A 220 -10.92 5.90 -8.11
C GLY A 220 -11.66 4.75 -8.74
N GLU A 221 -10.91 3.71 -9.12
CA GLU A 221 -11.49 2.50 -9.72
C GLU A 221 -12.48 1.81 -8.78
N LEU A 222 -12.13 1.64 -7.51
CA LEU A 222 -13.02 0.96 -6.56
C LEU A 222 -14.33 1.70 -6.33
N VAL A 223 -14.33 3.03 -6.30
CA VAL A 223 -15.51 3.82 -5.90
C VAL A 223 -16.35 4.21 -7.10
N VAL A 224 -15.72 4.63 -8.20
CA VAL A 224 -16.40 5.16 -9.39
C VAL A 224 -15.89 4.59 -10.71
N GLY A 225 -15.09 3.50 -10.70
CA GLY A 225 -14.72 2.82 -11.94
C GLY A 225 -15.95 2.25 -12.65
N LYS A 226 -15.89 2.09 -13.97
CA LYS A 226 -16.92 1.36 -14.74
C LYS A 226 -16.88 -0.12 -14.40
N ASP A 227 -15.70 -0.71 -14.46
CA ASP A 227 -15.42 -2.12 -14.18
C ASP A 227 -14.11 -2.25 -13.37
N PRO A 228 -14.17 -2.20 -12.02
CA PRO A 228 -12.96 -2.15 -11.19
C PRO A 228 -12.02 -3.36 -11.38
N THR A 229 -12.57 -4.51 -11.80
CA THR A 229 -11.82 -5.76 -11.97
C THR A 229 -10.94 -5.79 -13.21
N ASP A 230 -11.11 -4.86 -14.14
CA ASP A 230 -10.24 -4.74 -15.33
C ASP A 230 -8.85 -4.26 -14.94
N TRP A 231 -8.77 -3.41 -13.91
CA TRP A 231 -7.53 -2.81 -13.42
C TRP A 231 -7.06 -3.39 -12.09
N ILE A 232 -7.99 -3.94 -11.30
CA ILE A 232 -7.72 -4.55 -10.00
C ILE A 232 -8.43 -5.92 -9.97
N HIS A 233 -7.82 -6.94 -10.57
CA HIS A 233 -8.48 -8.24 -10.82
C HIS A 233 -9.17 -8.91 -9.62
N GLY A 234 -8.66 -8.70 -8.40
CA GLY A 234 -9.25 -9.25 -7.18
C GLY A 234 -10.30 -8.34 -6.51
N ALA A 235 -10.63 -7.18 -7.08
CA ALA A 235 -11.58 -6.21 -6.54
C ALA A 235 -13.05 -6.64 -6.72
N PHE A 236 -13.38 -7.81 -6.19
CA PHE A 236 -14.75 -8.33 -6.16
C PHE A 236 -14.98 -9.14 -4.90
N VAL A 237 -16.26 -9.40 -4.61
CA VAL A 237 -16.67 -10.33 -3.54
C VAL A 237 -17.21 -11.59 -4.21
N GLN A 238 -16.65 -12.74 -3.85
CA GLN A 238 -17.18 -14.04 -4.24
C GLN A 238 -18.10 -14.54 -3.13
N PHE A 239 -19.36 -14.81 -3.45
CA PHE A 239 -20.34 -15.34 -2.52
C PHE A 239 -20.70 -16.77 -2.94
N LEU A 240 -20.55 -17.73 -2.03
CA LEU A 240 -20.87 -19.14 -2.26
C LEU A 240 -21.88 -19.61 -1.21
N ARG A 241 -23.02 -20.12 -1.65
CA ARG A 241 -23.94 -20.87 -0.79
C ARG A 241 -23.65 -22.35 -0.95
N ILE A 242 -23.22 -22.98 0.14
CA ILE A 242 -22.79 -24.38 0.17
C ILE A 242 -23.86 -25.20 0.93
N ASP A 243 -24.31 -26.28 0.31
CA ASP A 243 -25.29 -27.22 0.88
C ASP A 243 -24.57 -28.30 1.70
N GLY A 244 -24.04 -27.86 2.84
CA GLY A 244 -23.24 -28.69 3.72
C GLY A 244 -22.47 -27.85 4.73
N ASP A 245 -21.57 -28.51 5.46
CA ASP A 245 -20.83 -27.93 6.57
C ASP A 245 -19.31 -27.93 6.33
N GLU A 246 -18.86 -28.56 5.24
CA GLU A 246 -17.45 -28.75 4.91
C GLU A 246 -17.11 -28.19 3.51
N TRP A 247 -15.83 -27.87 3.33
CA TRP A 247 -15.32 -27.48 2.03
C TRP A 247 -15.38 -28.65 1.04
N GLY A 248 -15.90 -28.41 -0.15
CA GLY A 248 -16.12 -29.45 -1.16
C GLY A 248 -17.55 -29.98 -1.21
N ASP A 249 -18.39 -29.61 -0.24
CA ASP A 249 -19.83 -29.89 -0.30
C ASP A 249 -20.49 -29.17 -1.50
N PRO A 250 -21.65 -29.66 -1.99
CA PRO A 250 -22.29 -29.13 -3.18
C PRO A 250 -22.61 -27.63 -3.08
N ILE A 251 -22.27 -26.88 -4.14
CA ILE A 251 -22.58 -25.45 -4.23
C ILE A 251 -24.03 -25.29 -4.71
N GLN A 252 -24.88 -24.70 -3.88
CA GLN A 252 -26.26 -24.38 -4.22
C GLN A 252 -26.35 -23.15 -5.13
N SER A 253 -25.58 -22.10 -4.83
CA SER A 253 -25.49 -20.91 -5.65
C SER A 253 -24.13 -20.22 -5.49
N ALA A 254 -23.70 -19.54 -6.55
CA ALA A 254 -22.46 -18.77 -6.58
C ALA A 254 -22.72 -17.42 -7.26
N HIS A 255 -22.20 -16.35 -6.65
CA HIS A 255 -22.27 -14.99 -7.18
C HIS A 255 -20.89 -14.34 -7.13
N GLU A 256 -20.53 -13.62 -8.18
CA GLU A 256 -19.35 -12.74 -8.20
C GLU A 256 -19.81 -11.30 -8.32
N LEU A 257 -19.61 -10.53 -7.25
CA LEU A 257 -20.00 -9.12 -7.19
C LEU A 257 -18.85 -8.24 -7.69
N ARG A 258 -18.83 -7.99 -9.00
CA ARG A 258 -17.78 -7.23 -9.71
C ARG A 258 -18.25 -5.80 -10.00
N PHE A 259 -18.67 -5.09 -8.95
CA PHE A 259 -19.26 -3.76 -9.08
C PHE A 259 -18.40 -2.69 -8.39
N PRO A 260 -18.60 -1.41 -8.74
CA PRO A 260 -18.09 -0.30 -7.95
C PRO A 260 -18.65 -0.33 -6.54
N LEU A 261 -17.93 0.25 -5.59
CA LEU A 261 -18.18 0.11 -4.15
C LEU A 261 -19.63 0.37 -3.73
N PRO A 262 -20.33 1.43 -4.19
CA PRO A 262 -21.72 1.67 -3.78
C PRO A 262 -22.66 0.52 -4.20
N ASP A 263 -22.53 0.04 -5.43
CA ASP A 263 -23.36 -1.05 -5.97
C ASP A 263 -22.96 -2.40 -5.38
N LEU A 264 -21.66 -2.65 -5.22
CA LEU A 264 -21.15 -3.85 -4.56
C LEU A 264 -21.73 -4.02 -3.16
N LEU A 265 -21.78 -2.93 -2.37
CA LEU A 265 -22.34 -2.97 -1.01
C LEU A 265 -23.85 -3.19 -1.00
N ARG A 266 -24.58 -2.59 -1.96
CA ARG A 266 -26.03 -2.76 -2.10
C ARG A 266 -26.38 -4.21 -2.46
N GLU A 267 -25.79 -4.74 -3.51
CA GLU A 267 -26.02 -6.11 -3.99
C GLU A 267 -25.59 -7.14 -2.93
N LEU A 268 -24.45 -6.92 -2.25
CA LEU A 268 -24.01 -7.78 -1.16
C LEU A 268 -25.02 -7.77 -0.01
N GLU A 269 -25.55 -6.61 0.38
CA GLU A 269 -26.55 -6.52 1.43
C GLU A 269 -27.85 -7.26 1.08
N GLU A 270 -28.29 -7.18 -0.18
CA GLU A 270 -29.43 -7.94 -0.67
C GLU A 270 -29.17 -9.45 -0.61
N LEU A 271 -28.00 -9.91 -1.06
CA LEU A 271 -27.62 -11.33 -0.94
C LEU A 271 -27.56 -11.81 0.51
N LEU A 272 -27.02 -11.00 1.43
CA LEU A 272 -27.02 -11.34 2.86
C LEU A 272 -28.46 -11.49 3.38
N LYS A 273 -29.35 -10.52 3.08
CA LYS A 273 -30.76 -10.57 3.50
C LYS A 273 -31.50 -11.78 2.95
N LEU A 274 -31.27 -12.14 1.70
CA LEU A 274 -31.92 -13.28 1.05
C LEU A 274 -31.51 -14.63 1.65
N ASN A 275 -30.29 -14.73 2.20
CA ASN A 275 -29.77 -15.97 2.77
C ASN A 275 -30.06 -16.13 4.27
N ILE A 276 -30.39 -15.03 4.98
CA ILE A 276 -30.81 -15.09 6.38
C ILE A 276 -32.18 -15.76 6.48
N ARG A 277 -32.25 -16.86 7.24
CA ARG A 277 -33.51 -17.55 7.52
C ARG A 277 -34.03 -17.10 8.87
N SER A 278 -35.30 -16.71 8.93
CA SER A 278 -35.97 -16.37 10.19
C SER A 278 -36.91 -17.48 10.62
N ARG A 279 -36.77 -17.97 11.86
CA ARG A 279 -37.80 -18.80 12.49
C ARG A 279 -38.86 -17.90 13.11
N LEU A 280 -40.12 -18.30 12.97
CA LEU A 280 -41.25 -17.67 13.63
C LEU A 280 -41.41 -18.29 15.01
N ASP A 281 -41.24 -17.50 16.05
CA ASP A 281 -41.60 -17.94 17.40
C ASP A 281 -43.03 -17.45 17.71
N LEU A 282 -43.97 -18.39 17.67
CA LEU A 282 -45.38 -18.18 17.98
C LEU A 282 -45.73 -18.53 19.44
N THR A 283 -44.76 -19.04 20.20
CA THR A 283 -45.02 -19.70 21.49
C THR A 283 -44.53 -18.91 22.70
N SER A 284 -43.62 -17.95 22.51
CA SER A 284 -42.92 -17.25 23.60
C SER A 284 -43.61 -15.98 24.13
N GLY A 285 -44.74 -15.56 23.55
CA GLY A 285 -45.46 -14.37 24.02
C GLY A 285 -46.65 -13.97 23.14
N PRO A 286 -47.40 -12.91 23.52
CA PRO A 286 -48.57 -12.43 22.78
C PRO A 286 -48.24 -11.72 21.45
N VAL A 287 -46.95 -11.54 21.13
CA VAL A 287 -46.47 -10.86 19.92
C VAL A 287 -45.49 -11.77 19.19
N GLU A 288 -45.65 -11.86 17.87
CA GLU A 288 -44.76 -12.58 16.96
C GLU A 288 -43.33 -12.01 17.05
N VAL A 289 -42.35 -12.86 17.42
CA VAL A 289 -40.93 -12.49 17.41
C VAL A 289 -40.23 -13.28 16.31
N ARG A 290 -39.77 -12.57 15.28
CA ARG A 290 -38.91 -13.16 14.24
C ARG A 290 -37.48 -13.23 14.75
N GLN A 291 -36.93 -14.44 14.75
CA GLN A 291 -35.57 -14.67 15.21
C GLN A 291 -34.72 -15.18 14.03
N PRO A 292 -33.85 -14.33 13.45
CA PRO A 292 -32.99 -14.72 12.35
C PRO A 292 -31.89 -15.67 12.83
N ASP A 293 -31.46 -16.56 11.94
CA ASP A 293 -30.31 -17.45 12.18
C ASP A 293 -28.98 -16.69 12.30
N TYR A 294 -28.89 -15.51 11.69
CA TYR A 294 -27.81 -14.54 11.84
C TYR A 294 -28.32 -13.11 11.94
N PRO A 295 -27.76 -12.27 12.82
CA PRO A 295 -28.04 -10.85 12.83
C PRO A 295 -27.40 -10.17 11.61
N LEU A 296 -28.23 -9.57 10.75
CA LEU A 296 -27.78 -8.85 9.55
C LEU A 296 -26.69 -7.81 9.85
N VAL A 297 -26.82 -7.09 10.97
CA VAL A 297 -25.85 -6.07 11.38
C VAL A 297 -24.46 -6.66 11.61
N ALA A 298 -24.36 -7.85 12.22
CA ALA A 298 -23.05 -8.49 12.42
C ALA A 298 -22.41 -8.86 11.09
N LEU A 299 -23.17 -9.48 10.19
CA LEU A 299 -22.70 -9.83 8.84
C LEU A 299 -22.23 -8.58 8.08
N GLN A 300 -23.04 -7.50 8.09
CA GLN A 300 -22.70 -6.22 7.49
C GLN A 300 -21.38 -5.65 8.04
N GLN A 301 -21.18 -5.67 9.35
CA GLN A 301 -19.93 -5.18 9.95
C GLN A 301 -18.73 -6.00 9.50
N ILE A 302 -18.83 -7.33 9.46
CA ILE A 302 -17.70 -8.18 9.07
C ILE A 302 -17.39 -8.04 7.58
N VAL A 303 -18.38 -8.07 6.67
CA VAL A 303 -18.11 -7.93 5.23
C VAL A 303 -17.58 -6.54 4.87
N ARG A 304 -18.09 -5.46 5.51
CA ARG A 304 -17.58 -4.10 5.30
C ARG A 304 -16.14 -3.96 5.79
N ASN A 305 -15.79 -4.60 6.92
CA ASN A 305 -14.40 -4.65 7.39
C ASN A 305 -13.51 -5.45 6.43
N ALA A 306 -13.99 -6.55 5.87
CA ALA A 306 -13.25 -7.32 4.88
C ALA A 306 -12.91 -6.45 3.65
N ILE A 307 -13.91 -5.80 3.06
CA ILE A 307 -13.74 -4.89 1.91
C ILE A 307 -12.78 -3.73 2.27
N LEU A 308 -12.93 -3.14 3.45
CA LEU A 308 -12.11 -2.01 3.89
C LEU A 308 -10.64 -2.39 4.11
N HIS A 309 -10.36 -3.56 4.68
CA HIS A 309 -9.00 -3.97 5.06
C HIS A 309 -8.34 -4.93 4.07
N ARG A 310 -8.99 -5.21 2.94
CA ARG A 310 -8.46 -6.06 1.85
C ARG A 310 -7.13 -5.54 1.31
N ALA A 311 -6.22 -6.46 1.00
CA ALA A 311 -4.97 -6.20 0.28
C ALA A 311 -5.19 -6.07 -1.24
N TYR A 312 -5.57 -4.88 -1.72
CA TYR A 312 -5.92 -4.67 -3.14
C TYR A 312 -4.76 -4.80 -4.14
N GLU A 313 -3.52 -4.55 -3.71
CA GLU A 313 -2.34 -4.53 -4.61
C GLU A 313 -1.46 -5.78 -4.50
N GLN A 314 -1.53 -6.52 -3.39
CA GLN A 314 -0.61 -7.62 -3.11
C GLN A 314 -1.12 -8.96 -3.65
N THR A 315 -2.42 -9.07 -3.96
CA THR A 315 -3.05 -10.33 -4.36
C THR A 315 -4.28 -10.11 -5.22
N HIS A 316 -4.49 -11.03 -6.16
CA HIS A 316 -5.69 -11.11 -6.99
C HIS A 316 -6.83 -11.92 -6.33
N ALA A 317 -6.61 -12.48 -5.14
CA ALA A 317 -7.66 -13.20 -4.43
C ALA A 317 -8.79 -12.24 -4.00
N PRO A 318 -10.07 -12.58 -4.22
CA PRO A 318 -11.20 -11.78 -3.77
C PRO A 318 -11.48 -11.96 -2.27
N VAL A 319 -12.34 -11.10 -1.71
CA VAL A 319 -13.02 -11.45 -0.46
C VAL A 319 -13.99 -12.59 -0.76
N GLN A 320 -13.97 -13.63 0.06
CA GLN A 320 -14.85 -14.79 -0.11
C GLN A 320 -15.83 -14.84 1.05
N VAL A 321 -17.13 -14.92 0.74
CA VAL A 321 -18.21 -15.17 1.68
C VAL A 321 -18.74 -16.57 1.40
N ARG A 322 -18.37 -17.53 2.25
CA ARG A 322 -18.82 -18.92 2.15
C ARG A 322 -19.91 -19.15 3.19
N TRP A 323 -21.10 -19.42 2.72
CA TRP A 323 -22.27 -19.62 3.56
C TRP A 323 -22.61 -21.11 3.60
N PHE A 324 -22.19 -21.77 4.67
CA PHE A 324 -22.48 -23.16 4.99
C PHE A 324 -23.81 -23.29 5.74
N THR A 325 -24.27 -24.52 5.95
CA THR A 325 -25.53 -24.77 6.67
C THR A 325 -25.45 -24.43 8.17
N ASN A 326 -24.26 -24.58 8.76
CA ASN A 326 -24.00 -24.30 10.18
C ASN A 326 -23.21 -23.00 10.45
N GLN A 327 -22.61 -22.36 9.44
CA GLN A 327 -21.75 -21.18 9.63
C GLN A 327 -21.64 -20.29 8.39
N VAL A 328 -21.28 -19.03 8.61
CA VAL A 328 -20.83 -18.12 7.55
C VAL A 328 -19.36 -17.82 7.79
N GLU A 329 -18.52 -18.14 6.81
CA GLU A 329 -17.09 -17.84 6.80
C GLU A 329 -16.81 -16.70 5.84
N ILE A 330 -16.16 -15.65 6.32
CA ILE A 330 -15.72 -14.50 5.53
C ILE A 330 -14.21 -14.49 5.52
N GLN A 331 -13.61 -14.88 4.39
CA GLN A 331 -12.17 -14.90 4.18
C GLN A 331 -11.73 -13.63 3.44
N ASN A 332 -10.84 -12.86 4.06
CA ASN A 332 -10.30 -11.62 3.53
C ASN A 332 -8.80 -11.78 3.20
N PRO A 333 -8.37 -11.48 1.96
CA PRO A 333 -6.96 -11.49 1.61
C PRO A 333 -6.19 -10.34 2.27
N GLY A 334 -5.00 -10.68 2.77
CA GLY A 334 -4.14 -9.82 3.57
C GLY A 334 -4.27 -10.13 5.05
N GLY A 335 -3.14 -10.39 5.70
CA GLY A 335 -3.06 -10.56 7.15
C GLY A 335 -3.12 -9.24 7.92
N PRO A 336 -2.78 -9.28 9.23
CA PRO A 336 -2.68 -8.11 10.08
C PRO A 336 -1.82 -6.99 9.46
N PHE A 337 -2.13 -5.74 9.80
CA PHE A 337 -1.49 -4.56 9.20
C PHE A 337 -1.18 -3.51 10.26
N GLY A 338 -0.07 -2.80 10.06
CA GLY A 338 0.37 -1.73 10.95
C GLY A 338 0.62 -2.25 12.36
N ARG A 339 -0.09 -1.70 13.35
CA ARG A 339 0.02 -2.10 14.76
C ARG A 339 -0.77 -3.37 15.13
N VAL A 340 -1.62 -3.86 14.24
CA VAL A 340 -2.42 -5.06 14.49
C VAL A 340 -1.56 -6.29 14.24
N THR A 341 -1.56 -7.22 15.18
CA THR A 341 -0.85 -8.51 15.14
C THR A 341 -1.84 -9.67 15.29
N ARG A 342 -1.36 -10.91 15.14
CA ARG A 342 -2.18 -12.10 15.35
C ARG A 342 -2.73 -12.17 16.78
N GLU A 343 -1.94 -11.73 17.76
CA GLU A 343 -2.27 -11.81 19.19
C GLU A 343 -3.29 -10.76 19.64
N ASN A 344 -3.29 -9.59 19.00
CA ASN A 344 -4.15 -8.47 19.37
C ASN A 344 -5.38 -8.28 18.46
N PHE A 345 -5.50 -9.08 17.39
CA PHE A 345 -6.59 -8.97 16.44
C PHE A 345 -7.97 -9.03 17.12
N GLY A 346 -8.83 -8.07 16.77
CA GLY A 346 -10.20 -8.00 17.30
C GLY A 346 -10.29 -7.58 18.76
N ARG A 347 -9.19 -7.15 19.41
CA ARG A 347 -9.27 -6.52 20.73
C ARG A 347 -9.78 -5.07 20.60
N PRO A 348 -10.68 -4.61 21.49
CA PRO A 348 -11.16 -3.23 21.46
C PRO A 348 -10.00 -2.22 21.50
N GLY A 349 -10.02 -1.23 20.60
CA GLY A 349 -8.98 -0.19 20.52
C GLY A 349 -7.76 -0.54 19.67
N GLU A 350 -7.58 -1.81 19.30
CA GLU A 350 -6.49 -2.26 18.42
C GLU A 350 -6.95 -2.22 16.96
N TYR A 351 -6.60 -1.16 16.24
CA TYR A 351 -6.92 -1.01 14.83
C TYR A 351 -5.86 -0.21 14.07
N ASP A 352 -5.73 -0.53 12.79
CA ASP A 352 -5.00 0.27 11.81
C ASP A 352 -5.69 0.14 10.45
N TYR A 353 -5.63 1.18 9.62
CA TYR A 353 -6.32 1.20 8.33
C TYR A 353 -5.35 0.93 7.19
N ARG A 354 -5.51 -0.22 6.53
CA ARG A 354 -4.79 -0.55 5.30
C ARG A 354 -5.15 0.40 4.16
N ASN A 355 -6.45 0.70 4.04
CA ASN A 355 -7.02 1.59 3.03
C ASN A 355 -7.71 2.79 3.73
N PRO A 356 -6.94 3.78 4.21
CA PRO A 356 -7.48 4.89 5.02
C PRO A 356 -8.39 5.85 4.22
N ASN A 357 -8.19 5.99 2.91
CA ASN A 357 -9.03 6.83 2.06
C ASN A 357 -10.33 6.09 1.69
N LEU A 358 -10.26 4.78 1.46
CA LEU A 358 -11.46 3.93 1.35
C LEU A 358 -12.29 3.99 2.63
N ALA A 359 -11.66 4.02 3.82
CA ALA A 359 -12.34 4.23 5.09
C ALA A 359 -13.08 5.57 5.15
N ALA A 360 -12.48 6.63 4.60
CA ALA A 360 -13.10 7.95 4.54
C ALA A 360 -14.33 7.94 3.62
N VAL A 361 -14.21 7.35 2.43
CA VAL A 361 -15.33 7.20 1.49
C VAL A 361 -16.47 6.38 2.11
N LEU A 362 -16.19 5.22 2.71
CA LEU A 362 -17.22 4.42 3.37
C LEU A 362 -17.94 5.15 4.50
N LYS A 363 -17.26 6.08 5.17
CA LYS A 363 -17.86 6.95 6.18
C LYS A 363 -18.73 8.03 5.54
N GLU A 364 -18.26 8.69 4.49
CA GLU A 364 -19.01 9.69 3.72
C GLU A 364 -20.32 9.09 3.16
N LEU A 365 -20.25 7.86 2.66
CA LEU A 365 -21.39 7.10 2.18
C LEU A 365 -22.30 6.53 3.30
N GLY A 366 -21.94 6.71 4.58
CA GLY A 366 -22.75 6.27 5.72
C GLY A 366 -22.66 4.77 6.06
N TYR A 367 -21.76 4.00 5.42
CA TYR A 367 -21.64 2.56 5.63
C TYR A 367 -20.82 2.16 6.86
N VAL A 368 -19.88 3.01 7.29
CA VAL A 368 -18.97 2.73 8.41
C VAL A 368 -18.90 3.91 9.37
N GLN A 369 -18.93 3.63 10.67
CA GLN A 369 -18.62 4.61 11.71
C GLN A 369 -17.10 4.63 11.95
N ARG A 370 -16.46 5.81 12.05
CA ARG A 370 -15.07 5.88 12.54
C ARG A 370 -15.04 5.30 13.97
N PHE A 371 -13.88 4.92 14.50
CA PHE A 371 -13.61 4.37 15.86
C PHE A 371 -13.37 2.86 16.01
N GLY A 372 -13.22 2.08 14.93
CA GLY A 372 -12.82 0.66 15.06
C GLY A 372 -13.82 -0.22 15.81
N LEU A 373 -15.09 0.22 15.91
CA LEU A 373 -16.13 -0.44 16.70
C LEU A 373 -16.80 -1.61 15.96
N GLY A 374 -16.52 -1.83 14.68
CA GLY A 374 -17.27 -2.76 13.85
C GLY A 374 -17.28 -4.20 14.37
N ILE A 375 -16.11 -4.73 14.77
CA ILE A 375 -16.01 -6.06 15.38
C ILE A 375 -16.74 -6.12 16.73
N THR A 376 -16.64 -5.06 17.54
CA THR A 376 -17.33 -4.98 18.83
C THR A 376 -18.85 -4.98 18.66
N ILE A 377 -19.38 -4.23 17.68
CA ILE A 377 -20.79 -4.21 17.32
C ILE A 377 -21.22 -5.60 16.84
N ALA A 378 -20.44 -6.23 15.95
CA ALA A 378 -20.76 -7.57 15.45
C ALA A 378 -20.85 -8.60 16.59
N ARG A 379 -19.90 -8.60 17.52
CA ARG A 379 -19.93 -9.47 18.70
C ARG A 379 -21.18 -9.25 19.57
N ARG A 380 -21.53 -7.99 19.83
CA ARG A 380 -22.72 -7.64 20.62
C ARG A 380 -24.01 -8.10 19.95
N GLU A 381 -24.13 -7.92 18.64
CA GLU A 381 -25.32 -8.35 17.90
C GLU A 381 -25.43 -9.88 17.84
N MET A 382 -24.31 -10.59 17.69
CA MET A 382 -24.27 -12.06 17.77
C MET A 382 -24.73 -12.56 19.14
N GLU A 383 -24.19 -11.99 20.23
CA GLU A 383 -24.58 -12.32 21.59
C GLU A 383 -26.06 -12.03 21.84
N LYS A 384 -26.54 -10.85 21.45
CA LYS A 384 -27.96 -10.45 21.56
C LYS A 384 -28.90 -11.38 20.80
N ASN A 385 -28.48 -11.89 19.64
CA ASN A 385 -29.28 -12.82 18.86
C ASN A 385 -29.22 -14.27 19.37
N GLY A 386 -28.29 -14.58 20.28
CA GLY A 386 -28.07 -15.92 20.83
C GLY A 386 -27.15 -16.81 19.98
N ASN A 387 -26.34 -16.22 19.10
CA ASN A 387 -25.33 -16.96 18.34
C ASN A 387 -24.07 -17.22 19.19
N PRO A 388 -23.28 -18.25 18.85
CA PRO A 388 -21.95 -18.43 19.42
C PRO A 388 -21.03 -17.22 19.14
N PRO A 389 -19.98 -17.01 19.96
CA PRO A 389 -18.99 -15.96 19.72
C PRO A 389 -18.33 -16.07 18.34
N ILE A 390 -18.00 -14.94 17.75
CA ILE A 390 -17.29 -14.88 16.46
C ILE A 390 -15.87 -15.44 16.62
N GLU A 391 -15.50 -16.38 15.76
CA GLU A 391 -14.18 -16.99 15.69
C GLU A 391 -13.32 -16.28 14.64
N PHE A 392 -12.01 -16.14 14.91
CA PHE A 392 -11.06 -15.50 14.01
C PHE A 392 -9.90 -16.46 13.74
N GLN A 393 -9.59 -16.68 12.46
CA GLN A 393 -8.37 -17.34 12.02
C GLN A 393 -7.48 -16.28 11.37
N VAL A 394 -6.37 -15.95 12.02
CA VAL A 394 -5.52 -14.83 11.63
C VAL A 394 -4.18 -15.37 11.15
N GLU A 395 -3.98 -15.30 9.84
CA GLU A 395 -2.75 -15.69 9.15
C GLU A 395 -2.02 -14.47 8.59
N ASP A 396 -0.73 -14.60 8.26
CA ASP A 396 0.06 -13.48 7.71
C ASP A 396 -0.43 -13.09 6.30
N SER A 397 -1.00 -14.06 5.58
CA SER A 397 -1.50 -13.86 4.21
C SER A 397 -2.99 -13.56 4.13
N HIS A 398 -3.79 -13.88 5.14
CA HIS A 398 -5.24 -13.72 5.12
C HIS A 398 -5.85 -13.74 6.53
N VAL A 399 -7.09 -13.26 6.65
CA VAL A 399 -7.90 -13.38 7.86
C VAL A 399 -9.23 -14.01 7.51
N ALA A 400 -9.65 -15.04 8.25
CA ALA A 400 -11.00 -15.59 8.16
C ALA A 400 -11.80 -15.28 9.44
N VAL A 401 -13.05 -14.90 9.25
CA VAL A 401 -14.01 -14.64 10.33
C VAL A 401 -15.15 -15.64 10.20
N ILE A 402 -15.39 -16.41 11.24
CA ILE A 402 -16.41 -17.47 11.23
C ILE A 402 -17.53 -17.07 12.20
N LEU A 403 -18.74 -16.97 11.65
CA LEU A 403 -19.97 -16.71 12.38
C LEU A 403 -20.77 -18.01 12.41
N ARG A 404 -20.90 -18.64 13.57
CA ARG A 404 -21.70 -19.86 13.70
C ARG A 404 -23.19 -19.55 13.78
N ARG A 405 -23.98 -20.43 13.18
CA ARG A 405 -25.43 -20.37 13.23
C ARG A 405 -25.88 -20.49 14.67
N ARG A 406 -26.96 -19.81 14.99
CA ARG A 406 -27.67 -20.02 16.24
C ARG A 406 -28.21 -21.46 16.32
N SER A 407 -28.00 -22.08 17.48
CA SER A 407 -28.56 -23.39 17.85
C SER A 407 -30.09 -23.37 17.93
#